data_AF-A0A6A4TJX0-F1
#
_entry.id   AF-A0A6A4TJX0-F1
#
_cell.length_a   1.000
_cell.length_b   1.000
_cell.length_c   1.000
_cell.angle_alpha   90.00
_cell.angle_beta   90.00
_cell.angle_gamma   90.00
#
_symmetry.space_group_name_H-M   'P 1'
#
loop_
_entity.id
_entity.type
_entity.pdbx_description
1 polymer ?
#
loop_
_entity_poly.entity_id
_entity_poly.type
_entity_poly.pdbx_seq_one_letter_code
_entity_poly.pdbx_strand_id
1 'polypeptide(L)'
;MKLPALLLLTVWLNCPAALSSSCSRAPADWCSSLDSAVRCGVLKHCLESNLTRSHQTADPVQVGLYYESLCPGCRLFLTGAVFPTWLLLSDIMSVTLVPYGNAGEKPDGQKYIFECQHGEQECLGNMIECVEIYDPELSWDNVMSCVNGNLGNQLMHLNAMKTKALNPPHKYVPWVTINGEHTEDLQDKAMSSLFELVCNLYKGPKPPACGEGQRHYKSYCHKG
;
A
#
# COMPACT_ATOMS: atom_id res chain seq x y z
N MET A 1 4.65 -58.24 -40.62
CA MET A 1 5.43 -57.02 -40.99
C MET A 1 5.30 -56.04 -39.83
N LYS A 2 6.18 -56.05 -38.82
CA LYS A 2 7.43 -55.27 -38.63
C LYS A 2 7.30 -53.73 -38.83
N LEU A 3 7.19 -53.01 -37.69
CA LEU A 3 7.80 -51.72 -37.22
C LEU A 3 7.74 -50.43 -38.09
N PRO A 4 8.06 -49.20 -37.57
CA PRO A 4 8.01 -48.62 -36.19
C PRO A 4 7.61 -47.10 -36.11
N ALA A 5 7.63 -46.53 -34.89
CA ALA A 5 7.88 -45.12 -34.50
C ALA A 5 6.77 -44.06 -34.83
N LEU A 6 6.47 -43.04 -34.02
CA LEU A 6 7.27 -42.25 -33.09
C LEU A 6 6.48 -41.89 -31.82
N LEU A 7 7.19 -41.95 -30.68
CA LEU A 7 6.92 -41.16 -29.49
C LEU A 7 7.00 -39.66 -29.84
N LEU A 8 5.88 -38.93 -29.76
CA LEU A 8 5.92 -37.49 -29.59
C LEU A 8 5.93 -37.16 -28.09
N LEU A 9 7.12 -37.33 -27.50
CA LEU A 9 7.55 -36.59 -26.32
C LEU A 9 7.64 -35.11 -26.73
N THR A 10 6.53 -34.39 -26.71
CA THR A 10 6.56 -32.93 -26.61
C THR A 10 6.32 -32.58 -25.16
N VAL A 11 7.41 -32.71 -24.40
CA VAL A 11 7.87 -31.72 -23.44
C VAL A 11 6.74 -30.82 -22.90
N TRP A 12 5.98 -31.36 -21.94
CA TRP A 12 5.42 -30.52 -20.89
C TRP A 12 6.61 -30.13 -20.03
N LEU A 13 7.40 -29.16 -20.52
CA LEU A 13 8.37 -28.50 -19.68
C LEU A 13 7.54 -27.89 -18.57
N ASN A 14 7.72 -28.42 -17.37
CA ASN A 14 7.45 -27.76 -16.11
C ASN A 14 7.80 -26.27 -16.29
N CYS A 15 6.79 -25.44 -16.49
CA CYS A 15 6.84 -24.12 -15.91
C CYS A 15 6.22 -24.33 -14.54
N PRO A 16 7.00 -24.63 -13.48
CA PRO A 16 6.54 -24.15 -12.20
C PRO A 16 6.48 -22.64 -12.43
N ALA A 17 5.26 -22.10 -12.50
CA ALA A 17 5.07 -20.71 -12.18
C ALA A 17 5.47 -20.59 -10.71
N ALA A 18 6.78 -20.60 -10.45
CA ALA A 18 7.34 -19.89 -9.35
C ALA A 18 6.84 -18.48 -9.60
N LEU A 19 5.76 -18.09 -8.92
CA LEU A 19 5.36 -16.70 -8.84
C LEU A 19 6.64 -15.96 -8.47
N SER A 20 7.21 -15.25 -9.44
CA SER A 20 8.44 -14.52 -9.21
C SER A 20 8.11 -13.51 -8.13
N SER A 21 8.88 -13.49 -7.04
CA SER A 21 8.65 -12.61 -5.89
C SER A 21 8.47 -11.14 -6.30
N SER A 22 9.04 -10.73 -7.45
CA SER A 22 8.89 -9.40 -8.02
C SER A 22 7.46 -9.08 -8.50
N CYS A 23 6.68 -10.06 -8.96
CA CYS A 23 5.32 -9.84 -9.46
C CYS A 23 4.26 -9.75 -8.35
N SER A 24 4.62 -10.14 -7.12
CA SER A 24 3.73 -10.05 -5.94
C SER A 24 3.87 -8.71 -5.20
N ARG A 25 4.74 -7.81 -5.68
CA ARG A 25 5.05 -6.53 -5.03
C ARG A 25 4.41 -5.34 -5.75
N ALA A 26 4.73 -4.15 -5.23
CA ALA A 26 4.29 -2.86 -5.75
C ALA A 26 4.60 -2.70 -7.25
N PRO A 27 3.78 -1.93 -8.00
CA PRO A 27 4.02 -1.60 -9.41
C PRO A 27 5.43 -1.10 -9.72
N ALA A 28 6.06 -0.37 -8.79
CA ALA A 28 7.42 0.10 -8.92
C ALA A 28 8.45 -1.04 -9.11
N ASP A 29 8.23 -2.20 -8.47
CA ASP A 29 9.19 -3.31 -8.48
C ASP A 29 9.13 -4.11 -9.79
N TRP A 30 7.93 -4.39 -10.31
CA TRP A 30 7.81 -5.09 -11.59
C TRP A 30 7.97 -4.16 -12.80
N CYS A 31 7.87 -2.85 -12.63
CA CYS A 31 8.28 -1.86 -13.64
C CYS A 31 9.75 -1.40 -13.50
N SER A 32 10.53 -1.97 -12.58
CA SER A 32 11.93 -1.61 -12.36
C SER A 32 12.87 -2.03 -13.49
N SER A 33 12.51 -3.07 -14.26
CA SER A 33 13.30 -3.56 -15.39
C SER A 33 12.41 -4.13 -16.50
N LEU A 34 12.92 -4.10 -17.74
CA LEU A 34 12.24 -4.69 -18.90
C LEU A 34 11.99 -6.19 -18.71
N ASP A 35 12.95 -6.90 -18.13
CA ASP A 35 12.86 -8.34 -17.87
C ASP A 35 11.74 -8.66 -16.87
N SER A 36 11.69 -7.93 -15.75
CA SER A 36 10.61 -8.06 -14.76
C SER A 36 9.25 -7.74 -15.38
N ALA A 37 9.13 -6.66 -16.15
CA ALA A 37 7.87 -6.24 -16.75
C ALA A 37 7.36 -7.24 -17.81
N VAL A 38 8.26 -7.87 -18.57
CA VAL A 38 7.90 -8.95 -19.49
C VAL A 38 7.50 -10.20 -18.71
N ARG A 39 8.29 -10.61 -17.71
CA ARG A 39 8.03 -11.81 -16.89
C ARG A 39 6.70 -11.72 -16.16
N CYS A 40 6.33 -10.55 -15.65
CA CYS A 40 5.07 -10.33 -14.95
C CYS A 40 3.88 -10.06 -15.89
N GLY A 41 4.08 -10.01 -17.22
CA GLY A 41 3.00 -9.82 -18.20
C GLY A 41 2.44 -8.40 -18.30
N VAL A 42 3.26 -7.41 -17.93
CA VAL A 42 2.85 -6.04 -17.60
C VAL A 42 3.65 -4.97 -18.35
N LEU A 43 4.47 -5.39 -19.32
CA LEU A 43 5.33 -4.51 -20.12
C LEU A 43 4.59 -3.29 -20.68
N LYS A 44 3.40 -3.49 -21.26
CA LYS A 44 2.61 -2.39 -21.83
C LYS A 44 2.27 -1.33 -20.76
N HIS A 45 1.83 -1.79 -19.59
CA HIS A 45 1.51 -0.91 -18.48
C HIS A 45 2.75 -0.15 -17.98
N CYS A 46 3.89 -0.82 -17.84
CA CYS A 46 5.13 -0.17 -17.41
C CYS A 46 5.69 0.85 -18.40
N LEU A 47 5.48 0.65 -19.70
CA LEU A 47 5.86 1.63 -20.72
C LEU A 47 4.96 2.86 -20.67
N GLU A 48 3.65 2.66 -20.51
CA GLU A 48 2.66 3.74 -20.36
C GLU A 48 2.87 4.52 -19.06
N SER A 49 3.19 3.86 -17.95
CA SER A 49 3.49 4.51 -16.67
C SER A 49 4.81 5.28 -16.72
N ASN A 50 5.87 4.75 -17.35
CA ASN A 50 7.14 5.46 -17.53
C ASN A 50 6.99 6.74 -18.37
N LEU A 51 6.17 6.70 -19.43
CA LEU A 51 5.82 7.91 -20.18
C LEU A 51 5.10 8.91 -19.27
N THR A 52 4.15 8.46 -18.47
CA THR A 52 3.41 9.31 -17.53
C THR A 52 4.35 9.92 -16.47
N ARG A 53 5.27 9.14 -15.91
CA ARG A 53 6.29 9.56 -14.92
C ARG A 53 7.29 10.54 -15.50
N SER A 54 7.72 10.35 -16.76
CA SER A 54 8.54 11.32 -17.50
C SER A 54 7.84 12.67 -17.69
N HIS A 55 6.51 12.71 -17.59
CA HIS A 55 5.69 13.92 -17.65
C HIS A 55 5.23 14.42 -16.27
N GLN A 56 5.64 13.78 -15.17
CA GLN A 56 5.33 14.25 -13.82
C GLN A 56 6.18 15.47 -13.49
N THR A 57 5.50 16.60 -13.27
CA THR A 57 6.11 17.87 -12.88
C THR A 57 5.70 18.29 -11.46
N ALA A 58 4.92 17.47 -10.76
CA ALA A 58 4.36 17.77 -9.45
C ALA A 58 4.59 16.60 -8.48
N ASP A 59 4.71 16.94 -7.19
CA ASP A 59 4.88 15.94 -6.14
C ASP A 59 3.60 15.09 -5.97
N PRO A 60 3.74 13.78 -5.68
CA PRO A 60 2.62 12.93 -5.28
C PRO A 60 1.87 13.50 -4.08
N VAL A 61 0.56 13.27 -4.02
CA VAL A 61 -0.25 13.56 -2.84
C VAL A 61 0.15 12.58 -1.73
N GLN A 62 0.64 13.10 -0.61
CA GLN A 62 1.08 12.27 0.51
C GLN A 62 -0.11 11.97 1.41
N VAL A 63 -0.43 10.70 1.60
CA VAL A 63 -1.51 10.23 2.47
C VAL A 63 -0.90 9.51 3.67
N GLY A 64 -0.97 10.13 4.85
CA GLY A 64 -0.58 9.49 6.09
C GLY A 64 -1.79 8.91 6.80
N LEU A 65 -1.75 7.63 7.17
CA LEU A 65 -2.78 6.96 7.96
C LEU A 65 -2.21 6.53 9.31
N TYR A 66 -2.78 7.07 10.38
CA TYR A 66 -2.48 6.70 11.76
C TYR A 66 -3.65 5.86 12.29
N TYR A 67 -3.36 4.64 12.72
CA TYR A 67 -4.39 3.63 12.93
C TYR A 67 -3.97 2.53 13.92
N GLU A 68 -4.90 1.63 14.22
CA GLU A 68 -4.68 0.45 15.06
C GLU A 68 -5.07 -0.82 14.30
N SER A 69 -4.29 -1.88 14.47
CA SER A 69 -4.45 -3.15 13.77
C SER A 69 -5.79 -3.84 14.05
N LEU A 70 -6.36 -3.68 15.26
CA LEU A 70 -7.66 -4.28 15.63
C LEU A 70 -8.85 -3.31 15.58
N CYS A 71 -8.64 -2.02 15.29
CA CYS A 71 -9.74 -1.08 15.15
C CYS A 71 -10.58 -1.38 13.88
N PRO A 72 -11.90 -1.66 13.99
CA PRO A 72 -12.72 -2.03 12.85
C PRO A 72 -12.77 -0.95 11.75
N GLY A 73 -12.93 0.33 12.14
CA GLY A 73 -12.95 1.45 11.20
C GLY A 73 -11.62 1.62 10.47
N CYS A 74 -10.50 1.40 11.17
CA CYS A 74 -9.17 1.44 10.57
C CYS A 74 -8.98 0.36 9.51
N ARG A 75 -9.34 -0.89 9.83
CA ARG A 75 -9.21 -2.02 8.91
C ARG A 75 -10.07 -1.84 7.66
N LEU A 76 -11.30 -1.37 7.83
CA LEU A 76 -12.21 -1.08 6.72
C LEU A 76 -11.65 0.03 5.83
N PHE A 77 -11.13 1.11 6.42
CA PHE A 77 -10.56 2.21 5.64
C PHE A 77 -9.27 1.80 4.91
N LEU A 78 -8.37 1.09 5.59
CA LEU A 78 -7.12 0.60 4.99
C LEU A 78 -7.39 -0.32 3.80
N THR A 79 -8.25 -1.33 3.97
CA THR A 79 -8.52 -2.36 2.95
C THR A 79 -9.51 -1.90 1.88
N GLY A 80 -10.49 -1.07 2.25
CA GLY A 80 -11.57 -0.62 1.37
C GLY A 80 -11.30 0.70 0.63
N ALA A 81 -10.40 1.55 1.13
CA ALA A 81 -10.10 2.85 0.53
C ALA A 81 -8.61 3.02 0.22
N VAL A 82 -7.72 2.91 1.20
CA VAL A 82 -6.28 3.21 1.03
C VAL A 82 -5.63 2.26 0.03
N PHE A 83 -5.74 0.95 0.26
CA PHE A 83 -5.13 -0.07 -0.59
C PHE A 83 -5.61 0.01 -2.06
N PRO A 84 -6.92 -0.03 -2.38
CA PRO A 84 -7.37 0.04 -3.77
C PRO A 84 -7.06 1.39 -4.43
N THR A 85 -7.10 2.50 -3.68
CA THR A 85 -6.71 3.82 -4.24
C THR A 85 -5.23 3.83 -4.60
N TRP A 86 -4.37 3.34 -3.70
CA TRP A 86 -2.93 3.28 -3.96
C TRP A 86 -2.60 2.36 -5.13
N LEU A 87 -3.27 1.21 -5.27
CA LEU A 87 -3.09 0.34 -6.44
C LEU A 87 -3.36 1.07 -7.77
N LEU A 88 -4.35 1.96 -7.81
CA LEU A 88 -4.73 2.70 -9.01
C LEU A 88 -3.92 4.00 -9.22
N LEU A 89 -3.50 4.64 -8.14
CA LEU A 89 -2.93 5.99 -8.14
C LEU A 89 -1.50 6.05 -7.58
N SER A 90 -0.79 4.93 -7.43
CA SER A 90 0.57 4.87 -6.86
C SER A 90 1.59 5.78 -7.55
N ASP A 91 1.37 6.16 -8.81
CA ASP A 91 2.20 7.14 -9.49
C ASP A 91 2.04 8.56 -8.93
N ILE A 92 0.85 8.92 -8.41
CA ILE A 92 0.51 10.28 -7.96
C ILE A 92 0.14 10.35 -6.47
N MET A 93 0.29 9.24 -5.75
CA MET A 93 -0.04 9.09 -4.34
C MET A 93 1.06 8.32 -3.63
N SER A 94 1.54 8.86 -2.52
CA SER A 94 2.38 8.12 -1.58
C SER A 94 1.61 7.84 -0.30
N VAL A 95 1.86 6.70 0.33
CA VAL A 95 1.18 6.29 1.56
C VAL A 95 2.21 6.13 2.67
N THR A 96 1.92 6.71 3.83
CA THR A 96 2.64 6.44 5.07
C THR A 96 1.68 5.78 6.06
N LEU A 97 1.96 4.55 6.43
CA LEU A 97 1.19 3.81 7.43
C LEU A 97 1.89 3.91 8.79
N VAL A 98 1.13 4.29 9.83
CA VAL A 98 1.62 4.43 11.21
C VAL A 98 0.70 3.65 12.16
N PRO A 99 0.92 2.33 12.30
CA PRO A 99 0.21 1.52 13.29
C PRO A 99 0.70 1.85 14.70
N TYR A 100 -0.16 2.51 15.48
CA TYR A 100 0.01 2.83 16.90
C TYR A 100 -1.33 3.30 17.47
N GLY A 101 -1.94 4.29 16.81
CA GLY A 101 -3.26 4.84 17.13
C GLY A 101 -3.35 5.39 18.55
N ASN A 102 -4.36 4.94 19.30
CA ASN A 102 -4.60 5.39 20.67
C ASN A 102 -3.82 4.57 21.73
N ALA A 103 -2.82 3.79 21.32
CA ALA A 103 -1.97 3.08 22.28
C ALA A 103 -1.29 4.05 23.25
N GLY A 104 -1.13 3.62 24.49
CA GLY A 104 -0.29 4.27 25.49
C GLY A 104 1.10 3.64 25.54
N GLU A 105 2.11 4.39 25.98
CA GLU A 105 3.43 3.83 26.29
C GLU A 105 3.96 4.33 27.64
N LYS A 106 4.69 3.47 28.35
CA LYS A 106 5.42 3.80 29.57
C LYS A 106 6.86 3.28 29.46
N PRO A 107 7.88 4.06 29.88
CA PRO A 107 9.25 3.58 29.91
C PRO A 107 9.43 2.46 30.95
N ASP A 108 10.17 1.42 30.58
CA ASP A 108 10.57 0.29 31.42
C ASP A 108 12.05 -0.05 31.16
N GLY A 109 12.94 0.57 31.95
CA GLY A 109 14.38 0.47 31.75
C GLY A 109 14.81 1.02 30.38
N GLN A 110 15.29 0.13 29.50
CA GLN A 110 15.70 0.47 28.12
C GLN A 110 14.61 0.18 27.07
N LYS A 111 13.42 -0.24 27.52
CA LYS A 111 12.28 -0.62 26.67
C LYS A 111 11.07 0.24 27.00
N TYR A 112 10.01 0.06 26.22
CA TYR A 112 8.69 0.62 26.46
C TYR A 112 7.66 -0.50 26.64
N ILE A 113 6.77 -0.33 27.61
CA ILE A 113 5.56 -1.16 27.74
C ILE A 113 4.44 -0.42 27.04
N PHE A 114 3.73 -1.12 26.15
CA PHE A 114 2.62 -0.59 25.38
C PHE A 114 1.28 -1.09 25.91
N GLU A 115 0.31 -0.20 26.04
CA GLU A 115 -1.05 -0.51 26.46
C GLU A 115 -2.00 -0.15 25.30
N CYS A 116 -2.68 -1.15 24.73
CA CYS A 116 -3.56 -0.99 23.57
C CYS A 116 -5.04 -1.14 23.97
N GLN A 117 -5.94 -0.46 23.26
CA GLN A 117 -7.37 -0.41 23.60
C GLN A 117 -8.07 -1.76 23.39
N HIS A 118 -7.61 -2.54 22.42
CA HIS A 118 -8.14 -3.86 22.11
C HIS A 118 -7.26 -5.01 22.65
N GLY A 119 -6.42 -4.73 23.65
CA GLY A 119 -5.60 -5.71 24.35
C GLY A 119 -4.28 -6.06 23.67
N GLU A 120 -3.60 -7.08 24.18
CA GLU A 120 -2.23 -7.44 23.75
C GLU A 120 -2.14 -7.83 22.28
N GLN A 121 -3.19 -8.41 21.71
CA GLN A 121 -3.23 -8.78 20.29
C GLN A 121 -3.18 -7.57 19.36
N GLU A 122 -3.73 -6.43 19.78
CA GLU A 122 -3.60 -5.17 19.02
C GLU A 122 -2.18 -4.62 19.10
N CYS A 123 -1.56 -4.63 20.27
CA CYS A 123 -0.17 -4.22 20.42
C CYS A 123 0.75 -5.10 19.57
N LEU A 124 0.52 -6.42 19.59
CA LEU A 124 1.24 -7.37 18.75
C LEU A 124 1.01 -7.08 17.26
N GLY A 125 -0.25 -6.89 16.84
CA GLY A 125 -0.61 -6.57 15.45
C GLY A 125 0.02 -5.26 14.98
N ASN A 126 0.02 -4.22 15.82
CA ASN A 126 0.65 -2.94 15.50
C ASN A 126 2.16 -3.11 15.23
N MET A 127 2.84 -3.94 16.02
CA MET A 127 4.27 -4.24 15.82
C MET A 127 4.52 -5.10 14.58
N ILE A 128 3.70 -6.11 14.30
CA ILE A 128 3.82 -6.95 13.10
C ILE A 128 3.67 -6.07 11.85
N GLU A 129 2.63 -5.25 11.79
CA GLU A 129 2.37 -4.38 10.65
C GLU A 129 3.50 -3.36 10.46
N CYS A 130 4.10 -2.82 11.54
CA CYS A 130 5.29 -1.98 11.44
C CYS A 130 6.38 -2.67 10.60
N VAL A 131 6.70 -3.92 10.90
CA VAL A 131 7.80 -4.65 10.26
C VAL A 131 7.46 -4.99 8.81
N GLU A 132 6.25 -5.49 8.55
CA GLU A 132 5.82 -5.85 7.19
C GLU A 132 5.80 -4.64 6.24
N ILE A 133 5.52 -3.43 6.74
CA ILE A 133 5.58 -2.20 5.95
C ILE A 133 7.01 -1.88 5.48
N TYR A 134 8.03 -2.15 6.30
CA TYR A 134 9.42 -1.80 5.97
C TYR A 134 10.19 -2.93 5.27
N ASP A 135 9.85 -4.19 5.52
CA ASP A 135 10.53 -5.35 4.92
C ASP A 135 9.58 -6.56 4.73
N PRO A 136 8.77 -6.55 3.65
CA PRO A 136 7.76 -7.58 3.39
C PRO A 136 8.34 -8.94 2.98
N GLU A 137 9.66 -9.05 2.79
CA GLU A 137 10.32 -10.30 2.41
C GLU A 137 10.79 -11.13 3.61
N LEU A 138 10.68 -10.59 4.82
CA LEU A 138 11.09 -11.30 6.02
C LEU A 138 10.27 -12.58 6.20
N SER A 139 10.95 -13.66 6.55
CA SER A 139 10.28 -14.87 7.01
C SER A 139 9.48 -14.58 8.28
N TRP A 140 8.41 -15.33 8.51
CA TRP A 140 7.58 -15.18 9.72
C TRP A 140 8.40 -15.31 11.01
N ASP A 141 9.42 -16.18 11.03
CA ASP A 141 10.34 -16.33 12.15
C ASP A 141 11.16 -15.05 12.39
N ASN A 142 11.61 -14.39 11.33
CA ASN A 142 12.35 -13.12 11.42
C ASN A 142 11.43 -11.98 11.87
N VAL A 143 10.19 -11.93 11.36
CA VAL A 143 9.18 -10.96 11.80
C VAL A 143 8.94 -11.11 13.31
N MET A 144 8.69 -12.33 13.79
CA MET A 144 8.43 -12.55 15.21
C MET A 144 9.65 -12.37 16.09
N SER A 145 10.85 -12.66 15.58
CA SER A 145 12.09 -12.32 16.29
C SER A 145 12.24 -10.81 16.45
N CYS A 146 11.89 -10.03 15.42
CA CYS A 146 11.91 -8.57 15.47
C CYS A 146 10.86 -8.02 16.45
N VAL A 147 9.61 -8.47 16.31
CA VAL A 147 8.46 -8.03 17.12
C VAL A 147 8.68 -8.30 18.61
N ASN A 148 9.21 -9.47 18.96
CA ASN A 148 9.53 -9.81 20.36
C ASN A 148 10.88 -9.22 20.83
N GLY A 149 11.64 -8.60 19.93
CA GLY A 149 12.98 -8.08 20.17
C GLY A 149 13.02 -6.59 20.51
N ASN A 150 14.23 -6.07 20.71
CA ASN A 150 14.46 -4.64 20.98
C ASN A 150 14.08 -3.77 19.77
N LEU A 151 14.27 -4.27 18.54
CA LEU A 151 13.96 -3.52 17.32
C LEU A 151 12.45 -3.27 17.19
N GLY A 152 11.60 -4.28 17.37
CA GLY A 152 10.14 -4.10 17.35
C GLY A 152 9.67 -3.11 18.41
N ASN A 153 10.23 -3.18 19.62
CA ASN A 153 9.95 -2.21 20.68
C ASN A 153 10.32 -0.76 20.29
N GLN A 154 11.50 -0.57 19.70
CA GLN A 154 11.97 0.74 19.22
C GLN A 154 11.12 1.26 18.06
N LEU A 155 10.75 0.41 17.11
CA LEU A 155 9.88 0.78 15.98
C LEU A 155 8.48 1.21 16.45
N MET A 156 7.90 0.49 17.41
CA MET A 156 6.63 0.87 18.02
C MET A 156 6.74 2.21 18.77
N HIS A 157 7.84 2.45 19.50
CA HIS A 157 8.11 3.75 20.12
C HIS A 157 8.27 4.87 19.07
N LEU A 158 8.93 4.61 17.94
CA LEU A 158 9.04 5.59 16.85
C LEU A 158 7.66 5.96 16.28
N ASN A 159 6.75 4.99 16.14
CA ASN A 159 5.37 5.27 15.75
C ASN A 159 4.59 6.03 16.82
N ALA A 160 4.84 5.76 18.11
CA ALA A 160 4.33 6.56 19.22
C ALA A 160 4.75 8.03 19.07
N MET A 161 6.04 8.28 18.81
CA MET A 161 6.59 9.62 18.62
C MET A 161 6.02 10.32 17.38
N LYS A 162 5.88 9.61 16.26
CA LYS A 162 5.20 10.13 15.05
C LYS A 162 3.76 10.53 15.34
N THR A 163 3.03 9.71 16.11
CA THR A 163 1.62 9.93 16.44
C THR A 163 1.46 11.10 17.42
N LYS A 164 2.36 11.22 18.41
CA LYS A 164 2.42 12.34 19.36
C LYS A 164 2.80 13.66 18.70
N ALA A 165 3.54 13.63 17.61
CA ALA A 165 3.95 14.81 16.85
C ALA A 165 2.84 15.38 15.94
N LEU A 166 1.69 14.70 15.83
CA LEU A 166 0.56 15.20 15.05
C LEU A 166 0.08 16.56 15.57
N ASN A 167 -0.15 17.48 14.64
CA ASN A 167 -0.70 18.80 14.92
C ASN A 167 -1.84 19.10 13.92
N PRO A 168 -3.12 19.16 14.37
CA PRO A 168 -3.55 18.97 15.75
C PRO A 168 -3.35 17.51 16.24
N PRO A 169 -3.27 17.27 17.56
CA PRO A 169 -3.28 15.92 18.10
C PRO A 169 -4.51 15.16 17.63
N HIS A 170 -4.32 13.90 17.24
CA HIS A 170 -5.44 13.04 16.83
C HIS A 170 -6.45 12.86 17.98
N LYS A 171 -7.74 12.81 17.63
CA LYS A 171 -8.84 12.64 18.58
C LYS A 171 -9.50 11.27 18.52
N TYR A 172 -9.27 10.56 17.42
CA TYR A 172 -9.82 9.26 17.10
C TYR A 172 -8.97 8.63 15.99
N VAL A 173 -9.19 7.34 15.73
CA VAL A 173 -8.62 6.61 14.60
C VAL A 173 -9.74 6.01 13.74
N PRO A 174 -9.57 5.84 12.42
CA PRO A 174 -8.39 6.20 11.63
C PRO A 174 -8.20 7.72 11.52
N TRP A 175 -6.96 8.19 11.63
CA TRP A 175 -6.61 9.60 11.48
C TRP A 175 -5.80 9.81 10.20
N VAL A 176 -6.35 10.60 9.28
CA VAL A 176 -5.78 10.81 7.94
C VAL A 176 -5.10 12.16 7.86
N THR A 177 -3.90 12.19 7.32
CA THR A 177 -3.19 13.41 6.93
C THR A 177 -3.03 13.45 5.43
N ILE A 178 -3.18 14.63 4.83
CA ILE A 178 -2.97 14.87 3.41
C ILE A 178 -1.89 15.94 3.28
N ASN A 179 -0.77 15.60 2.64
CA ASN A 179 0.41 16.45 2.55
C ASN A 179 0.91 16.94 3.92
N GLY A 180 0.80 16.09 4.95
CA GLY A 180 1.20 16.39 6.33
C GLY A 180 0.19 17.21 7.13
N GLU A 181 -0.92 17.64 6.53
CA GLU A 181 -1.97 18.41 7.21
C GLU A 181 -3.19 17.55 7.54
N HIS A 182 -3.88 17.89 8.62
CA HIS A 182 -5.18 17.31 8.96
C HIS A 182 -6.21 18.42 9.18
N THR A 183 -7.37 18.25 8.56
CA THR A 183 -8.59 19.00 8.86
C THR A 183 -9.78 18.05 8.84
N GLU A 184 -10.86 18.37 9.54
CA GLU A 184 -12.08 17.54 9.51
C GLU A 184 -12.64 17.43 8.07
N ASP A 185 -12.55 18.48 7.25
CA ASP A 185 -12.96 18.42 5.83
C ASP A 185 -12.11 17.45 5.00
N LEU A 186 -10.78 17.44 5.20
CA LEU A 186 -9.90 16.48 4.55
C LEU A 186 -10.17 15.05 5.03
N GLN A 187 -10.40 14.87 6.33
CA GLN A 187 -10.78 13.59 6.91
C GLN A 187 -12.09 13.09 6.29
N ASP A 188 -13.15 13.90 6.26
CA ASP A 188 -14.46 13.54 5.70
C ASP A 188 -14.37 13.18 4.22
N LYS A 189 -13.63 13.98 3.44
CA LYS A 189 -13.39 13.70 2.02
C LYS A 189 -12.60 12.42 1.81
N ALA A 190 -11.56 12.18 2.61
CA ALA A 190 -10.78 10.95 2.53
C ALA A 190 -11.63 9.72 2.86
N MET A 191 -12.44 9.80 3.92
CA MET A 191 -13.35 8.74 4.34
C MET A 191 -14.49 8.50 3.35
N SER A 192 -14.94 9.53 2.63
CA SER A 192 -15.98 9.41 1.60
C SER A 192 -15.43 8.84 0.28
N SER A 193 -14.33 9.38 -0.22
CA SER A 193 -13.64 8.88 -1.41
C SER A 193 -12.20 9.42 -1.47
N LEU A 194 -11.28 8.64 -0.90
CA LEU A 194 -9.85 8.94 -0.97
C LEU A 194 -9.35 9.06 -2.41
N PHE A 195 -9.89 8.23 -3.32
CA PHE A 195 -9.58 8.26 -4.74
C PHE A 195 -9.86 9.63 -5.37
N GLU A 196 -11.09 10.13 -5.20
CA GLU A 196 -11.48 11.44 -5.73
C GLU A 196 -10.66 12.56 -5.08
N LEU A 197 -10.41 12.48 -3.77
CA LEU A 197 -9.60 13.47 -3.07
C LEU A 197 -8.19 13.57 -3.65
N VAL A 198 -7.51 12.44 -3.81
CA VAL A 198 -6.16 12.36 -4.37
C VAL A 198 -6.13 12.90 -5.81
N CYS A 199 -7.07 12.43 -6.65
CA CYS A 199 -7.20 12.93 -8.01
C CYS A 199 -7.38 14.44 -8.06
N ASN A 200 -8.24 15.01 -7.21
CA ASN A 200 -8.51 16.44 -7.18
C ASN A 200 -7.34 17.28 -6.65
N LEU A 201 -6.58 16.76 -5.69
CA LEU A 201 -5.45 17.47 -5.09
C LEU A 201 -4.20 17.43 -5.94
N TYR A 202 -3.98 16.37 -6.70
CA TYR A 202 -2.80 16.24 -7.55
C TYR A 202 -2.73 17.35 -8.62
N LYS A 203 -1.57 18.01 -8.71
CA LYS A 203 -1.38 19.22 -9.54
C LYS A 203 -0.77 18.93 -10.90
N GLY A 204 -0.23 17.73 -11.12
CA GLY A 204 0.32 17.31 -12.39
C GLY A 204 -0.73 16.76 -13.36
N PRO A 205 -0.28 16.22 -14.52
CA PRO A 205 -1.14 15.49 -15.44
C PRO A 205 -1.77 14.28 -14.76
N LYS A 206 -3.10 14.26 -14.67
CA LYS A 206 -3.83 13.20 -13.96
C LYS A 206 -3.76 11.87 -14.75
N PRO A 207 -3.57 10.72 -14.07
CA PRO A 207 -3.64 9.42 -14.72
C PRO A 207 -5.06 9.18 -15.27
N PRO A 208 -5.23 8.32 -16.30
CA PRO A 208 -6.54 8.02 -16.88
C PRO A 208 -7.58 7.55 -15.85
N ALA A 209 -7.13 6.91 -14.77
CA ALA A 209 -7.98 6.47 -13.67
C ALA A 209 -8.77 7.63 -13.04
N CYS A 210 -8.18 8.83 -12.92
CA CYS A 210 -8.84 10.02 -12.37
C CYS A 210 -9.91 10.63 -13.30
N GLY A 211 -10.15 10.01 -14.46
CA GLY A 211 -10.98 10.56 -15.52
C GLY A 211 -10.24 11.60 -16.33
N GLU A 212 -10.29 11.44 -17.65
CA GLU A 212 -10.01 12.54 -18.56
C GLU A 212 -11.23 13.46 -18.55
N GLY A 213 -11.04 14.77 -18.37
CA GLY A 213 -12.12 15.74 -18.55
C GLY A 213 -12.89 15.43 -19.83
N GLN A 214 -14.15 15.00 -19.68
CA GLN A 214 -15.11 14.67 -20.72
C GLN A 214 -14.52 14.26 -22.08
N ARG A 215 -13.98 13.04 -22.19
CA ARG A 215 -14.08 12.37 -23.50
C ARG A 215 -15.54 12.00 -23.71
N HIS A 216 -16.23 12.80 -24.53
CA HIS A 216 -17.54 12.47 -25.08
C HIS A 216 -17.48 11.08 -25.72
N TYR A 217 -17.84 10.05 -24.96
CA TYR A 217 -18.15 8.76 -25.53
C TYR A 217 -19.46 8.94 -26.30
N LYS A 218 -19.38 9.17 -27.62
CA LYS A 218 -20.53 8.99 -28.48
C LYS A 218 -20.92 7.52 -28.36
N SER A 219 -22.00 7.23 -27.64
CA SER A 219 -22.59 5.90 -27.66
C SER A 219 -23.19 5.70 -29.04
N TYR A 220 -22.47 4.97 -29.89
CA TYR A 220 -23.06 4.41 -31.11
C TYR A 220 -23.81 3.14 -30.74
N CYS A 221 -24.92 3.28 -30.02
CA CYS A 221 -25.93 2.24 -29.99
C CYS A 221 -26.80 2.41 -31.24
N HIS A 222 -26.43 1.73 -32.32
CA HIS A 222 -27.35 1.50 -33.42
C HIS A 222 -28.45 0.54 -32.96
N LYS A 223 -29.70 1.00 -33.03
CA LYS A 223 -30.88 0.12 -33.00
C LYS A 223 -30.79 -0.83 -34.21
N GLY A 224 -30.83 -2.13 -33.93
CA GLY A 224 -31.14 -3.20 -34.87
C GLY A 224 -32.19 -4.09 -34.23
#